data_AF-A0A6I1G025-F1
#
_entry.id   AF-A0A6I1G025-F1
#
_cell.length_a   1.000
_cell.length_b   1.000
_cell.length_c   1.000
_cell.angle_alpha   90.00
_cell.angle_beta   90.00
_cell.angle_gamma   90.00
#
_symmetry.space_group_name_H-M   'P 1'
#
loop_
_entity.id
_entity.type
_entity.pdbx_description
1 polymer ?
#
loop_
_entity_poly.entity_id
_entity_poly.type
_entity_poly.pdbx_seq_one_letter_code
_entity_poly.pdbx_strand_id
1 'polypeptide(L)'
;MIDSSTLDSAGTGSPVPAESSVELDRIRRRFTELSVAGAEEGMRRARPLLADLGARLGRGPVPDLGAAAVPDQLTVLVFDAYRAGVGSGVRSRLTALRRGLP
;
A
#
# COMPACT_ATOMS: atom_id res chain seq x y z
N MET A 1 -23.89 14.79 -31.03
CA MET A 1 -22.52 14.28 -31.29
C MET A 1 -21.68 14.81 -30.14
N ILE A 2 -21.48 14.00 -29.09
CA ILE A 2 -20.76 14.46 -27.90
C ILE A 2 -19.26 14.43 -28.22
N ASP A 3 -18.60 15.55 -27.98
CA ASP A 3 -17.17 15.75 -28.23
C ASP A 3 -16.34 14.75 -27.41
N SER A 4 -15.69 13.82 -28.10
CA SER A 4 -14.75 12.83 -27.50
C SER A 4 -13.48 13.47 -26.91
N SER A 5 -13.34 14.79 -27.00
CA SER A 5 -12.14 15.55 -26.65
C SER A 5 -11.97 15.84 -25.15
N THR A 6 -12.84 15.30 -24.28
CA THR A 6 -12.73 15.46 -22.81
C THR A 6 -12.28 14.21 -22.05
N LEU A 7 -12.01 13.10 -22.76
CA LEU A 7 -11.54 11.84 -22.14
C LEU A 7 -10.00 11.70 -22.12
N ASP A 8 -9.26 12.68 -22.65
CA ASP A 8 -7.82 12.58 -22.90
C ASP A 8 -6.91 13.18 -21.79
N SER A 9 -7.37 13.26 -20.54
CA SER A 9 -6.54 13.84 -19.45
C SER A 9 -6.60 13.12 -18.10
N ALA A 10 -7.18 11.92 -18.04
CA ALA A 10 -7.21 11.12 -16.81
C ALA A 10 -6.52 9.76 -17.01
N GLY A 11 -5.21 9.73 -16.75
CA GLY A 11 -4.57 8.52 -16.22
C GLY A 11 -3.76 7.65 -17.20
N THR A 12 -2.58 8.13 -17.59
CA THR A 12 -1.49 7.26 -18.10
C THR A 12 -0.40 6.99 -17.04
N GLY A 13 -0.50 7.60 -15.86
CA GLY A 13 0.40 7.37 -14.74
C GLY A 13 -0.28 6.63 -13.58
N SER A 14 0.47 5.78 -12.88
CA SER A 14 0.04 5.24 -11.59
C SER A 14 -0.36 6.39 -10.65
N PRO A 15 -1.50 6.31 -9.93
CA PRO A 15 -1.86 7.32 -8.93
C PRO A 15 -0.89 7.32 -7.74
N VAL A 16 -0.09 6.27 -7.59
CA VAL A 16 0.92 6.14 -6.53
C VAL A 16 2.17 6.92 -6.94
N PRO A 17 2.62 7.91 -6.15
CA PRO A 17 3.88 8.60 -6.38
C PRO A 17 5.06 7.62 -6.45
N ALA A 18 6.04 7.92 -7.31
CA ALA A 18 7.17 7.02 -7.58
C ALA A 18 7.91 6.59 -6.30
N GLU A 19 8.10 7.50 -5.35
CA GLU A 19 8.77 7.21 -4.09
C GLU A 19 7.98 6.23 -3.21
N SER A 20 6.66 6.31 -3.24
CA SER A 20 5.79 5.36 -2.53
C SER A 20 5.83 3.98 -3.20
N SER A 21 5.87 3.93 -4.54
CA SER A 21 6.05 2.69 -5.30
C SER A 21 7.38 2.02 -4.97
N VAL A 22 8.48 2.78 -4.91
CA VAL A 22 9.80 2.27 -4.52
C VAL A 22 9.80 1.67 -3.12
N GLU A 23 9.13 2.31 -2.16
CA GLU A 23 9.04 1.75 -0.80
C GLU A 23 8.17 0.48 -0.75
N LEU A 24 7.09 0.40 -1.53
CA LEU A 24 6.29 -0.82 -1.68
C LEU A 24 7.12 -1.98 -2.25
N ASP A 25 7.92 -1.73 -3.30
CA ASP A 25 8.78 -2.75 -3.91
C ASP A 25 9.84 -3.25 -2.92
N ARG A 26 10.43 -2.35 -2.13
CA ARG A 26 11.38 -2.71 -1.08
C ARG A 26 10.74 -3.55 0.02
N ILE A 27 9.52 -3.21 0.44
CA ILE A 27 8.76 -3.99 1.43
C ILE A 27 8.44 -5.37 0.87
N ARG A 28 7.90 -5.45 -0.35
CA ARG A 28 7.60 -6.72 -1.04
C ARG A 28 8.82 -7.61 -1.10
N ARG A 29 9.94 -7.07 -1.59
CA ARG A 29 11.22 -7.80 -1.64
C ARG A 29 11.66 -8.26 -0.25
N ARG A 30 11.58 -7.40 0.76
CA ARG A 30 11.96 -7.80 2.12
C ARG A 30 11.14 -8.98 2.62
N PHE A 31 9.81 -8.97 2.43
CA PHE A 31 8.95 -10.09 2.83
C PHE A 31 9.32 -11.41 2.16
N THR A 32 9.80 -11.40 0.91
CA THR A 32 10.26 -12.63 0.22
C THR A 32 11.58 -13.18 0.78
N GLU A 33 12.36 -12.34 1.47
CA GLU A 33 13.65 -12.71 2.06
C GLU A 33 13.54 -13.12 3.54
N LEU A 34 12.38 -12.90 4.17
CA LEU A 34 12.16 -13.22 5.59
C LEU A 34 11.94 -14.72 5.80
N SER A 35 12.41 -15.21 6.96
CA SER A 35 11.96 -16.50 7.48
C SER A 35 10.47 -16.43 7.82
N VAL A 36 9.80 -17.59 7.97
CA VAL A 36 8.38 -17.64 8.37
C VAL A 36 8.13 -16.81 9.64
N ALA A 37 8.94 -17.00 10.69
CA ALA A 37 8.82 -16.23 11.92
C ALA A 37 9.04 -14.71 11.72
N GLY A 38 9.97 -14.34 10.83
CA GLY A 38 10.21 -12.96 10.44
C GLY A 38 9.02 -12.34 9.69
N ALA A 39 8.41 -13.10 8.78
CA ALA A 39 7.23 -12.67 8.03
C ALA A 39 6.02 -12.46 8.95
N GLU A 40 5.83 -13.34 9.94
CA GLU A 40 4.80 -13.18 10.98
C GLU A 40 5.00 -11.91 11.83
N GLU A 41 6.24 -11.63 12.22
CA GLU A 41 6.58 -10.37 12.91
C GLU A 41 6.38 -9.15 11.99
N GLY A 42 6.78 -9.25 10.73
CA GLY A 42 6.54 -8.22 9.71
C GLY A 42 5.05 -7.94 9.53
N MET A 43 4.21 -8.98 9.49
CA MET A 43 2.77 -8.87 9.43
C MET A 43 2.21 -8.10 10.64
N ARG A 44 2.58 -8.50 11.87
CA ARG A 44 2.16 -7.78 13.09
C ARG A 44 2.49 -6.29 13.03
N ARG A 45 3.66 -5.94 12.49
CA ARG A 45 4.09 -4.54 12.30
C ARG A 45 3.33 -3.81 11.19
N ALA A 46 2.88 -4.51 10.15
CA ALA A 46 2.11 -3.93 9.06
C ALA A 46 0.62 -3.74 9.40
N ARG A 47 0.05 -4.53 10.31
CA ARG A 47 -1.38 -4.48 10.68
C ARG A 47 -1.88 -3.08 11.04
N PRO A 48 -1.16 -2.25 11.85
CA PRO A 48 -1.60 -0.89 12.13
C PRO A 48 -1.72 0.00 10.89
N LEU A 49 -0.80 -0.13 9.93
CA LEU A 49 -0.84 0.63 8.68
C LEU A 49 -1.99 0.17 7.78
N LEU A 50 -2.22 -1.14 7.67
CA LEU A 50 -3.36 -1.70 6.92
C LEU A 50 -4.69 -1.21 7.52
N ALA A 51 -4.81 -1.20 8.85
CA ALA A 51 -6.00 -0.72 9.54
C ALA A 51 -6.24 0.78 9.32
N ASP A 52 -5.21 1.62 9.44
CA ASP A 52 -5.31 3.07 9.17
C ASP A 52 -5.70 3.36 7.71
N LEU A 53 -5.12 2.65 6.74
CA LEU A 53 -5.49 2.78 5.33
C LEU A 53 -6.94 2.35 5.07
N GLY A 54 -7.37 1.25 5.67
CA GLY A 54 -8.77 0.80 5.60
C GLY A 54 -9.73 1.86 6.15
N ALA A 55 -9.43 2.43 7.33
CA ALA A 55 -10.23 3.48 7.95
C ALA A 55 -10.30 4.75 7.10
N ARG A 56 -9.18 5.21 6.52
CA ARG A 56 -9.13 6.37 5.60
C ARG A 56 -9.99 6.18 4.36
N LEU A 57 -10.13 4.93 3.91
CA LEU A 57 -10.95 4.55 2.75
C LEU A 57 -12.42 4.29 3.12
N GLY A 58 -12.81 4.47 4.39
CA GLY A 58 -14.16 4.14 4.86
C GLY A 58 -14.50 2.66 4.75
N ARG A 59 -13.49 1.78 4.73
CA ARG A 59 -13.67 0.33 4.63
C ARG A 59 -13.72 -0.30 6.02
N GLY A 60 -14.37 -1.45 6.10
CA GLY A 60 -14.32 -2.30 7.29
C GLY A 60 -12.90 -2.83 7.58
N PRO A 61 -12.74 -3.64 8.64
CA PRO A 61 -11.46 -4.22 9.02
C PRO A 61 -10.78 -4.95 7.84
N VAL A 62 -9.50 -4.67 7.60
CA VAL A 62 -8.73 -5.40 6.59
C VAL A 62 -8.60 -6.86 7.04
N PRO A 63 -9.09 -7.84 6.25
CA PRO A 63 -8.99 -9.24 6.61
C PRO A 63 -7.55 -9.66 6.84
N ASP A 64 -7.33 -10.54 7.80
CA ASP A 64 -6.05 -11.21 7.95
C ASP A 64 -5.98 -12.37 6.96
N LEU A 65 -5.11 -12.25 5.95
CA LEU A 65 -4.89 -13.25 4.91
C LEU A 65 -3.54 -13.96 5.08
N GLY A 66 -2.89 -13.78 6.24
CA GLY A 66 -1.56 -14.29 6.54
C GLY A 66 -0.41 -13.42 5.99
N ALA A 67 0.80 -13.68 6.48
CA ALA A 67 1.96 -12.83 6.24
C ALA A 67 2.34 -12.70 4.75
N ALA A 68 2.11 -13.75 3.96
CA ALA A 68 2.41 -13.75 2.53
C ALA A 68 1.60 -12.72 1.73
N ALA A 69 0.37 -12.40 2.16
CA ALA A 69 -0.52 -11.47 1.46
C ALA A 69 -0.26 -10.00 1.83
N VAL A 70 0.51 -9.71 2.88
CA VAL A 70 0.73 -8.36 3.41
C VAL A 70 1.26 -7.38 2.36
N PRO A 71 2.28 -7.71 1.53
CA PRO A 71 2.76 -6.79 0.50
C PRO A 71 1.68 -6.44 -0.52
N ASP A 72 0.86 -7.40 -0.93
CA ASP A 72 -0.22 -7.18 -1.90
C ASP A 72 -1.36 -6.36 -1.31
N GLN A 73 -1.75 -6.64 -0.06
CA GLN A 73 -2.74 -5.83 0.65
C GLN A 73 -2.28 -4.38 0.82
N LEU A 74 -1.00 -4.15 1.12
CA LEU A 74 -0.42 -2.81 1.17
C LEU A 74 -0.46 -2.14 -0.21
N THR A 75 -0.04 -2.82 -1.27
CA THR A 75 -0.06 -2.27 -2.63
C THR A 75 -1.47 -1.79 -3.02
N VAL A 76 -2.49 -2.62 -2.79
CA VAL A 76 -3.89 -2.29 -3.13
C VAL A 76 -4.38 -1.10 -2.31
N LEU A 77 -4.22 -1.12 -0.98
CA LEU A 77 -4.75 -0.06 -0.13
C LEU A 77 -4.02 1.27 -0.32
N VAL A 78 -2.72 1.25 -0.63
CA VAL A 78 -1.95 2.46 -0.97
C VAL A 78 -2.43 3.04 -2.30
N PHE A 79 -2.62 2.19 -3.31
CA PHE A 79 -3.18 2.61 -4.59
C PHE A 79 -4.54 3.26 -4.40
N ASP A 80 -5.45 2.61 -3.67
CA ASP A 80 -6.79 3.12 -3.40
C ASP A 80 -6.74 4.44 -2.62
N ALA A 81 -5.86 4.55 -1.62
CA ALA A 81 -5.71 5.76 -0.84
C ALA A 81 -5.25 6.95 -1.70
N TYR A 82 -4.29 6.74 -2.61
CA TYR A 82 -3.86 7.79 -3.53
C TYR A 82 -4.94 8.13 -4.55
N ARG A 83 -5.61 7.12 -5.13
CA ARG A 83 -6.72 7.31 -6.07
C ARG A 83 -7.89 8.08 -5.44
N ALA A 84 -8.15 7.86 -4.16
CA ALA A 84 -9.20 8.55 -3.40
C ALA A 84 -8.75 9.91 -2.81
N GLY A 85 -7.52 10.36 -3.05
CA GLY A 85 -7.01 11.63 -2.52
C GLY A 85 -6.67 11.63 -1.03
N VAL A 86 -6.67 10.47 -0.36
CA VAL A 86 -6.37 10.29 1.08
C VAL A 86 -4.98 9.70 1.35
N GLY A 87 -4.12 9.69 0.33
CA GLY A 87 -2.75 9.16 0.37
C GLY A 87 -1.71 10.04 1.10
N SER A 88 -2.12 11.17 1.70
CA SER A 88 -1.20 12.06 2.42
C SER A 88 -0.49 11.34 3.57
N GLY A 89 0.84 11.47 3.63
CA GLY A 89 1.70 10.86 4.66
C GLY A 89 1.95 9.35 4.50
N VAL A 90 1.36 8.68 3.51
CA VAL A 90 1.51 7.23 3.29
C VAL A 90 2.97 6.84 3.06
N ARG A 91 3.71 7.59 2.24
CA ARG A 91 5.15 7.36 1.99
C ARG A 91 5.95 7.25 3.29
N SER A 92 5.80 8.20 4.20
CA SER A 92 6.55 8.23 5.46
C SER A 92 6.25 7.01 6.33
N ARG A 93 5.00 6.53 6.30
CA ARG A 93 4.60 5.31 7.02
C ARG A 93 5.12 4.03 6.37
N LEU A 94 5.17 3.97 5.03
CA LEU A 94 5.83 2.86 4.31
C LEU A 94 7.32 2.80 4.66
N THR A 95 8.01 3.95 4.68
CA THR A 95 9.41 4.02 5.11
C THR A 95 9.60 3.59 6.56
N ALA A 96 8.72 3.99 7.47
CA ALA A 96 8.76 3.56 8.86
C ALA A 96 8.55 2.04 8.98
N LEU A 97 7.56 1.48 8.27
CA LEU A 97 7.32 0.04 8.22
C LEU A 97 8.57 -0.69 7.71
N ARG A 98 9.10 -0.31 6.54
CA ARG A 98 10.29 -0.92 5.93
C ARG A 98 11.47 -0.96 6.89
N ARG A 99 11.74 0.13 7.60
CA ARG A 99 12.85 0.22 8.57
C ARG A 99 12.62 -0.62 9.83
N GLY A 100 11.36 -0.91 10.15
CA GLY A 100 10.98 -1.72 11.29
C GLY A 100 10.81 -3.20 10.98
N LEU A 101 10.94 -3.64 9.72
CA LEU A 101 10.89 -5.06 9.37
C LEU A 101 12.13 -5.78 9.92
N PRO A 102 11.98 -7.04 10.40
CA PRO A 102 13.11 -7.89 10.78
C PRO A 102 14.09 -8.11 9.64
#